data_AF-A0A2U2X0R2-F1
#
_entry.id   AF-A0A2U2X0R2-F1
#
_cell.length_a   1.000
_cell.length_b   1.000
_cell.length_c   1.000
_cell.angle_alpha   90.00
_cell.angle_beta   90.00
_cell.angle_gamma   90.00
#
_symmetry.space_group_name_H-M   'P 1'
#
loop_
_entity.id
_entity.type
_entity.pdbx_description
1 polymer ?
#
loop_
_entity_poly.entity_id
_entity_poly.type
_entity_poly.pdbx_seq_one_letter_code
_entity_poly.pdbx_strand_id
1 'polypeptide(L)' 'MKKVLFIGMLFGGLALTSCKKDYTCECTTTTNMEGIADTSFSETINDKKDEAKEKCESMSTSVTSGDFYTKTDCIIL' A
#
# COMPACT_ATOMS: atom_id res chain seq x y z
N MET A 1 11.98 -56.19 5.78
CA MET A 1 12.68 -55.48 4.70
C MET A 1 11.95 -54.15 4.44
N LYS A 2 12.63 -53.03 4.75
CA LYS A 2 12.34 -51.61 4.38
C LYS A 2 10.90 -51.06 4.48
N LYS A 3 10.53 -50.43 5.62
CA LYS A 3 10.55 -48.96 5.87
C LYS A 3 9.48 -48.24 5.03
N VAL A 4 8.23 -48.07 5.49
CA VAL A 4 7.77 -47.00 6.41
C VAL A 4 8.51 -45.69 6.15
N LEU A 5 8.21 -44.95 5.07
CA LEU A 5 8.83 -43.63 4.85
C LEU A 5 8.18 -42.75 3.75
N PHE A 6 6.85 -42.67 3.64
CA PHE A 6 6.23 -41.62 2.79
C PHE A 6 4.97 -40.98 3.40
N ILE A 7 4.89 -40.91 4.74
CA ILE A 7 3.91 -40.08 5.48
C ILE A 7 4.46 -38.65 5.74
N GLY A 8 5.59 -38.29 5.14
CA GLY A 8 6.33 -37.07 5.47
C GLY A 8 6.21 -35.88 4.53
N MET A 9 5.35 -35.88 3.51
CA MET A 9 5.48 -34.89 2.41
C MET A 9 4.57 -33.66 2.44
N LEU A 10 3.56 -33.52 3.31
CA LEU A 10 2.62 -32.38 3.12
C LEU A 10 2.21 -31.62 4.38
N PHE A 11 2.94 -31.78 5.49
CA PHE A 11 2.78 -30.92 6.69
C PHE A 11 3.75 -29.72 6.75
N GLY A 12 4.55 -29.46 5.71
CA GLY A 12 5.68 -28.52 5.80
C GLY A 12 5.67 -27.28 4.90
N GLY A 13 4.57 -26.96 4.20
CA GLY A 13 4.60 -25.96 3.12
C GLY A 13 3.63 -24.79 3.20
N LEU A 14 2.73 -24.76 4.19
CA LEU A 14 1.71 -23.71 4.31
C LEU A 14 2.08 -22.64 5.35
N ALA A 15 3.38 -22.41 5.55
CA ALA A 15 3.84 -21.08 5.93
C ALA A 15 3.70 -20.14 4.72
N LEU A 16 2.47 -20.01 4.20
CA LEU A 16 2.00 -18.78 3.59
C LEU A 16 1.84 -17.78 4.74
N THR A 17 2.92 -17.51 5.47
CA THR A 17 3.07 -16.20 6.08
C THR A 17 3.07 -15.29 4.87
N SER A 18 1.90 -14.77 4.51
CA SER A 18 1.79 -13.59 3.70
C SER A 18 2.83 -12.65 4.28
N CYS A 19 3.97 -12.50 3.62
CA CYS A 19 5.04 -11.63 4.08
C CYS A 19 4.50 -10.21 3.92
N LYS A 20 3.63 -9.83 4.86
CA LYS A 20 3.20 -8.46 5.04
C LYS A 20 4.45 -7.73 5.47
N LYS A 21 4.76 -6.69 4.71
CA LYS A 21 5.84 -5.78 5.04
C LYS A 21 5.21 -4.45 5.34
N ASP A 22 5.90 -3.67 6.16
CA ASP A 22 5.55 -2.28 6.34
C ASP A 22 5.98 -1.51 5.10
N TYR A 23 5.00 -0.93 4.42
CA TYR A 23 5.21 -0.02 3.31
C TYR A 23 4.83 1.38 3.74
N THR A 24 5.61 2.37 3.33
CA THR A 24 5.28 3.78 3.57
C THR A 24 4.46 4.29 2.41
N CYS A 25 3.24 4.76 2.68
CA CYS A 25 2.43 5.50 1.73
C CYS A 25 2.65 6.99 1.97
N GLU A 26 3.18 7.70 0.97
CA GLU A 26 3.36 9.15 1.02
C GLU A 26 2.28 9.82 0.18
N CYS A 27 1.50 10.69 0.80
CA CYS A 27 0.42 11.44 0.18
C CYS A 27 0.78 12.92 0.13
N THR A 28 0.74 13.50 -1.07
CA THR A 28 0.97 14.93 -1.30
C THR A 28 -0.30 15.58 -1.80
N THR A 29 -0.77 16.59 -1.07
CA THR A 29 -1.89 17.43 -1.48
C THR A 29 -1.36 18.71 -2.11
N THR A 30 -1.71 18.90 -3.37
CA THR A 30 -1.37 20.06 -4.20
C THR A 30 -2.62 20.86 -4.53
N THR A 31 -2.48 22.17 -4.65
CA THR A 31 -3.58 23.05 -5.08
C THR A 31 -3.05 24.21 -5.92
N ASN A 32 -3.85 24.69 -6.86
CA ASN A 32 -3.53 25.91 -7.63
C ASN A 32 -4.05 27.20 -6.98
N MET A 33 -4.49 27.15 -5.72
CA MET A 33 -4.89 28.34 -4.97
C MET A 33 -3.66 29.14 -4.53
N GLU A 34 -3.64 30.43 -4.88
CA GLU A 34 -2.53 31.32 -4.56
C GLU A 34 -2.39 31.50 -3.03
N GLY A 35 -1.16 31.35 -2.51
CA GLY A 35 -0.86 31.49 -1.09
C GLY A 35 -1.09 30.23 -0.24
N ILE A 36 -1.52 29.11 -0.83
CA ILE A 36 -1.57 27.80 -0.16
C ILE A 36 -0.35 26.99 -0.57
N ALA A 37 0.38 26.47 0.43
CA ALA A 37 1.51 25.56 0.20
C ALA A 37 1.02 24.12 0.08
N ASP A 38 1.75 23.33 -0.71
CA ASP A 38 1.55 21.89 -0.77
C ASP A 38 1.81 21.26 0.61
N THR A 39 1.04 20.23 0.94
CA THR A 39 1.18 19.50 2.20
C THR A 39 1.38 18.02 1.94
N SER A 40 2.32 17.42 2.67
CA SER A 40 2.62 16.00 2.56
C SER A 40 2.42 15.31 3.91
N PHE A 41 1.86 14.11 3.89
CA PHE A 41 1.80 13.23 5.05
C PHE A 41 2.16 11.80 4.64
N SER A 42 2.62 11.02 5.61
CA SER A 42 3.01 9.63 5.39
C SER A 42 2.29 8.71 6.36
N GLU A 43 1.83 7.57 5.88
CA GLU A 43 1.24 6.51 6.71
C GLU A 43 1.91 5.16 6.43
N THR A 44 1.94 4.28 7.43
CA THR A 44 2.51 2.94 7.29
C THR A 44 1.40 1.92 7.07
N ILE A 45 1.52 1.14 5.99
CA ILE A 45 0.59 0.08 5.63
C ILE A 45 1.31 -1.26 5.76
N ASN A 46 0.87 -2.09 6.72
CA ASN A 46 1.36 -3.45 6.87
C ASN A 46 0.52 -4.42 6.01
N ASP A 47 0.97 -4.66 4.78
CA ASP A 47 0.30 -5.63 3.90
C ASP A 47 1.23 -6.23 2.84
N LYS A 48 0.67 -7.03 1.94
CA LYS A 48 1.36 -7.40 0.69
C LYS A 48 1.58 -6.16 -0.17
N LYS A 49 2.65 -6.14 -0.96
CA LYS A 49 2.98 -4.99 -1.82
C LYS A 49 1.81 -4.49 -2.66
N ASP A 50 1.12 -5.40 -3.34
CA ASP A 50 0.03 -5.04 -4.26
C ASP A 50 -1.19 -4.50 -3.50
N GLU A 51 -1.53 -5.13 -2.37
CA GLU A 51 -2.62 -4.68 -1.48
C GLU A 51 -2.31 -3.34 -0.81
N ALA A 52 -1.06 -3.15 -0.36
CA ALA A 52 -0.59 -1.90 0.23
C ALA A 52 -0.58 -0.78 -0.81
N LYS A 53 -0.25 -1.11 -2.07
CA LYS A 53 -0.32 -0.18 -3.19
C LYS A 53 -1.77 0.21 -3.49
N GLU A 54 -2.69 -0.73 -3.62
CA GLU A 54 -4.11 -0.42 -3.84
C GLU A 54 -4.68 0.43 -2.70
N LYS A 55 -4.38 0.08 -1.43
CA LYS A 55 -4.80 0.89 -0.28
C LYS A 55 -4.23 2.31 -0.34
N CYS A 56 -2.95 2.44 -0.64
CA CYS A 56 -2.29 3.74 -0.77
C CYS A 56 -2.90 4.58 -1.90
N GLU A 57 -3.00 4.01 -3.10
CA GLU A 57 -3.54 4.70 -4.27
C GLU A 57 -5.03 5.04 -4.10
N SER A 58 -5.80 4.23 -3.36
CA SER A 58 -7.21 4.50 -3.05
C SER A 58 -7.43 5.75 -2.19
N MET A 59 -6.39 6.22 -1.48
CA MET A 59 -6.43 7.49 -0.75
C MET A 59 -6.21 8.70 -1.65
N SER A 60 -5.77 8.49 -2.90
CA SER A 60 -5.62 9.56 -3.86
C SER A 60 -7.00 10.10 -4.24
N THR A 61 -7.16 11.42 -4.16
CA THR A 61 -8.43 12.08 -4.46
C THR A 61 -8.17 13.41 -5.16
N SER A 62 -9.10 13.83 -6.00
CA SER A 62 -9.03 15.12 -6.66
C SER A 62 -10.39 15.78 -6.63
N VAL A 63 -10.44 17.03 -6.18
CA VAL A 63 -11.63 17.85 -6.18
C VAL A 63 -11.36 19.07 -7.05
N THR A 64 -12.30 19.38 -7.93
CA THR A 64 -12.24 20.53 -8.82
C THR A 64 -13.54 21.31 -8.70
N SER A 65 -13.41 22.63 -8.52
CA SER A 65 -14.52 23.57 -8.40
C SER A 65 -14.21 24.81 -9.24
N GLY A 66 -14.83 24.89 -10.42
CA GLY A 66 -14.50 25.94 -11.40
C GLY A 66 -13.05 25.82 -11.87
N ASP A 67 -12.29 26.90 -11.74
CA ASP A 67 -10.87 26.97 -12.12
C ASP A 67 -9.91 26.46 -11.03
N PHE A 68 -10.43 26.14 -9.84
CA PHE A 68 -9.61 25.68 -8.71
C PHE A 68 -9.61 24.16 -8.59
N TYR A 69 -8.45 23.59 -8.31
CA TYR A 69 -8.28 22.18 -7.98
C TYR A 69 -7.51 21.98 -6.69
N THR A 70 -7.84 20.89 -6.02
CA THR A 70 -7.05 20.30 -4.96
C THR A 70 -6.88 18.83 -5.29
N LYS A 71 -5.64 18.37 -5.36
CA LYS A 71 -5.30 17.00 -5.72
C LYS A 71 -4.41 16.40 -4.66
N THR A 72 -4.85 15.29 -4.08
CA THR A 72 -4.06 14.45 -3.19
C THR A 72 -3.59 13.24 -3.98
N ASP A 73 -2.28 13.12 -4.19
CA ASP A 73 -1.65 11.95 -4.81
C ASP A 73 -0.93 11.14 -3.75
N CYS A 74 -1.25 9.85 -3.64
CA CYS A 74 -0.64 8.93 -2.70
C CYS A 74 0.16 7.86 -3.42
N ILE A 75 1.44 7.72 -3.07
CA ILE A 75 2.36 6.73 -3.65
C ILE A 75 3.03 5.87 -2.58
N ILE A 76 3.22 4.60 -2.90
CA ILE A 76 3.96 3.67 -2.05
C ILE A 76 5.47 3.83 -2.27
N LEU A 77 6.24 3.93 -1.19
CA LEU A 77 7.71 3.98 -1.16
C LEU A 77 8.32 2.60 -0.86
#